data_AF-A0A2E5HJN3-F1
#
_entry.id   AF-A0A2E5HJN3-F1
#
_cell.length_a   1.000
_cell.length_b   1.000
_cell.length_c   1.000
_cell.angle_alpha   90.00
_cell.angle_beta   90.00
_cell.angle_gamma   90.00
#
_symmetry.space_group_name_H-M   'P 1'
#
loop_
_entity.id
_entity.type
_entity.pdbx_description
1 polymer ?
#
loop_
_entity_poly.entity_id
_entity_poly.type
_entity_poly.pdbx_seq_one_letter_code
_entity_poly.pdbx_strand_id
1 'polypeptide(L)'
;MTPNQVRLSTASEPATFVITLMGLIATFALSHSATLGVILSLLTGTILASPWIGPLRRRANARQRRARDQRRRQEQRQREQKILQSLPLGHQNRFWIIRNRVWSVSQSLDHRPQDPTWQQVQEQLARLPETALRLLRDLHNVERLLDQADELHLYRQIDDLAREVERASPRLGAIKASRQAVLRRRQEQLQHAHEEREVIFTQLSMIEDIIDLLRESSLLTDDTREVSCQLEDLMLTLDVTEEAAREATAIATADEVAELAVFEERIAV
;
A
#
# COMPACT_ATOMS: atom_id res chain seq x y z
N MET A 1 -23.75 -46.51 21.86
CA MET A 1 -23.77 -47.80 21.13
C MET A 1 -24.36 -47.58 19.74
N THR A 2 -23.51 -47.74 18.72
CA THR A 2 -23.80 -48.17 17.32
C THR A 2 -24.73 -47.31 16.42
N PRO A 3 -24.49 -47.32 15.10
CA PRO A 3 -24.20 -46.09 14.37
C PRO A 3 -25.20 -45.75 13.25
N ASN A 4 -25.22 -44.48 12.91
CA ASN A 4 -25.91 -43.91 11.76
C ASN A 4 -25.20 -44.35 10.46
N GLN A 5 -25.76 -45.34 9.76
CA GLN A 5 -25.25 -45.80 8.47
C GLN A 5 -25.71 -44.88 7.33
N VAL A 6 -24.74 -44.15 6.79
CA VAL A 6 -24.80 -43.51 5.48
C VAL A 6 -24.90 -44.60 4.40
N ARG A 7 -26.10 -44.81 3.84
CA ARG A 7 -26.25 -45.57 2.60
C ARG A 7 -25.73 -44.72 1.44
N LEU A 8 -24.54 -45.06 0.96
CA LEU A 8 -24.08 -44.73 -0.38
C LEU A 8 -24.97 -45.45 -1.39
N SER A 9 -25.87 -44.72 -2.04
CA SER A 9 -26.58 -45.17 -3.24
C SER A 9 -25.70 -44.87 -4.45
N THR A 10 -24.81 -45.80 -4.78
CA THR A 10 -24.11 -45.86 -6.07
C THR A 10 -24.83 -46.90 -6.93
N ALA A 11 -25.94 -46.52 -7.58
CA ALA A 11 -26.61 -47.39 -8.54
C ALA A 11 -27.59 -46.61 -9.43
N SER A 12 -27.09 -45.93 -10.46
CA SER A 12 -27.88 -45.69 -11.69
C SER A 12 -27.05 -45.22 -12.91
N GLU A 13 -25.75 -45.52 -12.98
CA GLU A 13 -24.91 -45.06 -14.11
C GLU A 13 -24.85 -45.96 -15.37
N PRO A 14 -25.36 -47.21 -15.48
CA PRO A 14 -25.34 -47.88 -16.79
C PRO A 14 -26.56 -47.55 -17.67
N ALA A 15 -27.70 -47.19 -17.08
CA ALA A 15 -28.96 -47.04 -17.83
C ALA A 15 -29.03 -45.73 -18.63
N THR A 16 -28.47 -44.64 -18.10
CA THR A 16 -28.41 -43.35 -18.79
C THR A 16 -27.46 -43.40 -19.99
N PHE A 17 -26.33 -44.12 -19.88
CA PHE A 17 -25.38 -44.31 -20.97
C PHE A 17 -25.96 -45.07 -22.17
N VAL A 18 -26.77 -46.10 -21.94
CA VAL A 18 -27.40 -46.88 -23.02
C VAL A 18 -28.46 -46.06 -23.77
N ILE A 19 -29.22 -45.23 -23.06
CA ILE A 19 -30.22 -44.34 -23.68
C ILE A 19 -29.53 -43.25 -24.51
N THR A 20 -28.38 -42.72 -24.05
CA THR A 20 -27.60 -41.72 -24.81
C THR A 20 -26.96 -42.28 -26.07
N LEU A 21 -26.51 -43.54 -26.07
CA LEU A 21 -25.92 -44.16 -27.26
C LEU A 21 -26.98 -44.49 -28.32
N MET A 22 -28.16 -44.95 -27.89
CA MET A 22 -29.29 -45.24 -28.78
C MET A 22 -29.86 -43.97 -29.44
N GLY A 23 -29.95 -42.86 -28.70
CA GLY A 23 -30.44 -41.58 -29.26
C GLY A 23 -29.54 -41.00 -30.35
N LEU A 24 -28.22 -41.16 -30.22
CA LEU A 24 -27.22 -40.68 -31.19
C LEU A 24 -27.25 -41.50 -32.51
N ILE A 25 -27.52 -42.80 -32.42
CA ILE A 25 -27.61 -43.69 -33.59
C ILE A 25 -28.93 -43.45 -34.34
N ALA A 26 -30.03 -43.24 -33.62
CA ALA A 26 -31.34 -42.98 -34.23
C ALA A 26 -31.38 -41.65 -35.01
N THR A 27 -30.64 -40.63 -34.57
CA THR A 27 -30.54 -39.35 -35.31
C THR A 27 -29.64 -39.44 -36.54
N PHE A 28 -28.66 -40.34 -36.55
CA PHE A 28 -27.81 -40.58 -37.72
C PHE A 28 -28.57 -41.30 -38.86
N ALA A 29 -29.54 -42.16 -38.51
CA ALA A 29 -30.28 -42.95 -39.49
C ALA A 29 -31.33 -42.15 -40.29
N LEU A 30 -31.82 -41.01 -39.77
CA LEU A 30 -32.86 -40.22 -40.44
C LEU A 30 -32.34 -39.04 -41.28
N SER A 31 -31.05 -38.68 -41.22
CA SER A 31 -30.51 -37.59 -42.04
C SER A 31 -29.94 -38.11 -43.36
N HIS A 32 -30.77 -38.15 -44.41
CA HIS A 32 -30.35 -38.46 -45.79
C HIS A 32 -29.45 -37.38 -46.46
N SER A 33 -28.97 -36.40 -45.70
CA SER A 33 -27.92 -35.48 -46.12
C SER A 33 -26.86 -35.38 -45.01
N ALA A 34 -25.67 -35.93 -45.29
CA ALA A 34 -24.58 -36.13 -44.32
C ALA A 34 -24.07 -34.85 -43.63
N THR A 35 -24.45 -33.66 -44.11
CA THR A 35 -24.02 -32.38 -43.57
C THR A 35 -24.91 -31.85 -42.45
N LEU A 36 -26.23 -32.10 -42.49
CA LEU A 36 -27.17 -31.55 -41.49
C LEU A 36 -27.15 -32.33 -40.16
N GLY A 37 -26.94 -33.66 -40.20
CA GLY A 37 -26.86 -34.49 -38.99
C GLY A 37 -25.63 -34.18 -38.13
N VAL A 38 -24.50 -33.84 -38.76
CA VAL A 38 -23.28 -33.41 -38.07
C VAL A 38 -23.48 -32.06 -37.40
N ILE A 39 -24.14 -31.10 -38.07
CA ILE A 39 -24.41 -29.78 -37.50
C ILE A 39 -25.37 -29.88 -36.30
N LEU A 40 -26.45 -30.67 -36.42
CA LEU A 40 -27.46 -30.79 -35.37
C LEU A 40 -26.90 -31.46 -34.10
N SER A 41 -26.05 -32.49 -34.26
CA SER A 41 -25.38 -33.17 -33.14
C SER A 41 -24.33 -32.28 -32.44
N LEU A 42 -23.62 -31.44 -33.19
CA LEU A 42 -22.72 -30.41 -32.63
C LEU A 42 -23.50 -29.34 -31.85
N LEU A 43 -24.70 -28.98 -32.32
CA LEU A 43 -25.56 -27.98 -31.69
C LEU A 43 -26.22 -28.50 -30.41
N THR A 44 -26.63 -29.78 -30.37
CA THR A 44 -27.18 -30.39 -29.16
C THR A 44 -26.12 -30.70 -28.11
N GLY A 45 -24.92 -31.13 -28.52
CA GLY A 45 -23.78 -31.34 -27.61
C GLY A 45 -23.31 -30.06 -26.91
N THR A 46 -23.35 -28.91 -27.61
CA THR A 46 -22.98 -27.61 -27.04
C THR A 46 -24.04 -27.04 -26.09
N ILE A 47 -25.33 -27.25 -26.35
CA ILE A 47 -26.42 -26.79 -25.48
C ILE A 47 -26.48 -27.58 -24.17
N LEU A 48 -26.27 -28.91 -24.19
CA LEU A 48 -26.33 -29.73 -22.97
C LEU A 48 -25.06 -29.68 -22.11
N ALA A 49 -23.89 -29.36 -22.67
CA ALA A 49 -22.66 -29.17 -21.88
C ALA A 49 -22.60 -27.82 -21.14
N SER A 50 -23.41 -26.84 -21.59
CA SER A 50 -23.48 -25.48 -21.06
C SER A 50 -23.69 -25.36 -19.53
N PRO A 51 -24.59 -26.14 -18.88
CA PRO A 51 -24.86 -26.01 -17.45
C PRO A 51 -23.68 -26.49 -16.56
N TRP A 52 -22.88 -27.43 -17.05
CA TRP A 52 -21.76 -28.04 -16.32
C TRP A 52 -20.45 -27.24 -16.43
N ILE A 53 -20.29 -26.47 -17.50
CA ILE A 53 -19.11 -25.62 -17.73
C ILE A 53 -19.15 -24.38 -16.81
N GLY A 54 -20.33 -23.88 -16.43
CA GLY A 54 -20.52 -22.73 -15.54
C GLY A 54 -19.87 -22.85 -14.15
N PRO A 55 -20.18 -23.89 -13.34
CA PRO A 55 -19.59 -24.06 -12.01
C PRO A 55 -18.10 -24.42 -12.05
N LEU A 56 -17.62 -25.13 -13.08
CA LEU A 56 -16.20 -25.44 -13.27
C LEU A 56 -15.39 -24.18 -13.60
N ARG A 57 -15.89 -23.33 -14.51
CA ARG A 57 -15.29 -22.01 -14.81
C ARG A 57 -15.35 -21.07 -13.61
N ARG A 58 -16.44 -21.08 -12.83
CA ARG A 58 -16.52 -20.31 -11.57
C ARG A 58 -15.48 -20.76 -10.55
N ARG A 59 -15.26 -22.06 -10.37
CA ARG A 59 -14.22 -22.59 -9.46
C ARG A 59 -12.81 -22.33 -9.99
N ALA A 60 -12.56 -22.47 -11.29
CA ALA A 60 -11.27 -22.14 -11.91
C ALA A 60 -10.96 -20.63 -11.77
N ASN A 61 -11.94 -19.76 -12.05
CA ASN A 61 -11.82 -18.32 -11.87
C ASN A 61 -11.65 -17.95 -10.39
N ALA A 62 -12.35 -18.61 -9.47
CA ALA A 62 -12.17 -18.39 -8.02
C ALA A 62 -10.79 -18.83 -7.55
N ARG A 63 -10.26 -19.97 -8.04
CA ARG A 63 -8.87 -20.40 -7.78
C ARG A 63 -7.87 -19.41 -8.35
N GLN A 64 -8.10 -18.91 -9.56
CA GLN A 64 -7.22 -17.91 -10.19
C GLN A 64 -7.26 -16.57 -9.44
N ARG A 65 -8.43 -16.14 -8.97
CA ARG A 65 -8.56 -14.95 -8.10
C ARG A 65 -7.80 -15.14 -6.80
N ARG A 66 -8.02 -16.24 -6.09
CA ARG A 66 -7.27 -16.57 -4.86
C ARG A 66 -5.76 -16.62 -5.09
N ALA A 67 -5.31 -17.20 -6.19
CA ALA A 67 -3.89 -17.26 -6.54
C ALA A 67 -3.32 -15.86 -6.83
N ARG A 68 -4.07 -14.99 -7.50
CA ARG A 68 -3.69 -13.58 -7.72
C ARG A 68 -3.65 -12.80 -6.40
N ASP A 69 -4.64 -12.99 -5.53
CA ASP A 69 -4.70 -12.32 -4.23
C ASP A 69 -3.55 -12.77 -3.31
N GLN A 70 -3.22 -14.06 -3.33
CA GLN A 70 -2.05 -14.60 -2.61
C GLN A 70 -0.74 -14.00 -3.13
N ARG A 71 -0.56 -13.91 -4.45
CA ARG A 71 0.62 -13.28 -5.05
C ARG A 71 0.73 -11.81 -4.65
N ARG A 72 -0.36 -11.06 -4.71
CA ARG A 72 -0.40 -9.65 -4.27
C ARG A 72 0.00 -9.49 -2.81
N ARG A 73 -0.54 -10.32 -1.92
CA ARG A 73 -0.16 -10.31 -0.49
C ARG A 73 1.30 -10.68 -0.27
N GLN A 74 1.81 -11.64 -1.04
CA GLN A 74 3.21 -12.03 -0.96
C GLN A 74 4.14 -10.92 -1.46
N GLU A 75 3.80 -10.28 -2.58
CA GLU A 75 4.51 -9.13 -3.12
C GLU A 75 4.50 -7.96 -2.13
N GLN A 76 3.36 -7.67 -1.49
CA GLN A 76 3.24 -6.62 -0.48
C GLN A 76 4.13 -6.92 0.74
N ARG A 77 4.09 -8.15 1.27
CA ARG A 77 4.98 -8.58 2.36
C ARG A 77 6.46 -8.47 2.00
N GLN A 78 6.82 -8.83 0.77
CA GLN A 78 8.18 -8.70 0.29
C GLN A 78 8.61 -7.23 0.20
N ARG A 79 7.71 -6.33 -0.23
CA ARG A 79 7.98 -4.89 -0.27
C ARG A 79 8.16 -4.32 1.13
N GLU A 80 7.25 -4.62 2.05
CA GLU A 80 7.36 -4.22 3.46
C GLU A 80 8.68 -4.70 4.07
N GLN A 81 9.05 -5.96 3.84
CA GLN A 81 10.28 -6.52 4.36
C GLN A 81 11.53 -5.85 3.78
N LYS A 82 11.52 -5.51 2.48
CA LYS A 82 12.60 -4.75 1.86
C LYS A 82 12.73 -3.35 2.47
N ILE A 83 11.62 -2.66 2.69
CA ILE A 83 11.61 -1.34 3.34
C ILE A 83 12.18 -1.49 4.76
N LEU A 84 11.70 -2.46 5.53
CA LEU A 84 12.16 -2.68 6.89
C LEU A 84 13.66 -3.00 6.96
N GLN A 85 14.18 -3.80 6.03
CA GLN A 85 15.61 -4.13 5.96
C GLN A 85 16.49 -2.94 5.57
N SER A 86 15.93 -1.96 4.83
CA SER A 86 16.67 -0.74 4.46
C SER A 86 16.75 0.27 5.60
N LEU A 87 15.93 0.14 6.64
CA LEU A 87 15.89 1.06 7.77
C LEU A 87 17.03 0.80 8.77
N PRO A 88 17.49 1.82 9.51
CA PRO A 88 18.38 1.64 10.66
C PRO A 88 17.75 0.77 11.75
N LEU A 89 18.59 0.10 12.57
CA LEU A 89 18.14 -0.80 13.64
C LEU A 89 17.18 -0.13 14.64
N GLY A 90 17.37 1.17 14.92
CA GLY A 90 16.46 1.94 15.79
C GLY A 90 15.04 2.00 15.24
N HIS A 91 14.89 2.31 13.95
CA HIS A 91 13.60 2.37 13.26
C HIS A 91 12.95 1.00 13.12
N GLN A 92 13.76 -0.03 12.83
CA GLN A 92 13.27 -1.42 12.82
C GLN A 92 12.68 -1.82 14.17
N ASN A 93 13.38 -1.51 15.27
CA ASN A 93 12.91 -1.82 16.61
C ASN A 93 11.60 -1.09 16.94
N ARG A 94 11.53 0.22 16.65
CA ARG A 94 10.32 1.03 16.85
C ARG A 94 9.13 0.46 16.07
N PHE A 95 9.33 0.07 14.82
CA PHE A 95 8.30 -0.60 14.02
C PHE A 95 7.79 -1.90 14.67
N TRP A 96 8.70 -2.76 15.15
CA TRP A 96 8.30 -4.00 15.81
C TRP A 96 7.52 -3.76 17.11
N ILE A 97 7.89 -2.73 17.88
CA ILE A 97 7.14 -2.32 19.08
C ILE A 97 5.70 -1.95 18.70
N ILE A 98 5.52 -1.03 17.74
CA ILE A 98 4.20 -0.59 17.28
C ILE A 98 3.39 -1.79 16.78
N ARG A 99 3.98 -2.62 15.92
CA ARG A 99 3.32 -3.80 15.36
C ARG A 99 2.88 -4.78 16.43
N ASN A 100 3.72 -5.05 17.43
CA ASN A 100 3.40 -5.97 18.51
C ASN A 100 2.29 -5.41 19.40
N ARG A 101 2.29 -4.10 19.67
CA ARG A 101 1.21 -3.44 20.41
C ARG A 101 -0.12 -3.54 19.65
N VAL A 102 -0.12 -3.20 18.37
CA VAL A 102 -1.29 -3.36 17.48
C VAL A 102 -1.82 -4.79 17.51
N TRP A 103 -0.94 -5.78 17.37
CA TRP A 103 -1.32 -7.19 17.40
C TRP A 103 -1.95 -7.58 18.75
N SER A 104 -1.36 -7.15 19.87
CA SER A 104 -1.89 -7.44 21.21
C SER A 104 -3.29 -6.86 21.44
N VAL A 105 -3.52 -5.64 20.93
CA VAL A 105 -4.82 -4.98 21.00
C VAL A 105 -5.82 -5.71 20.09
N SER A 106 -5.45 -6.06 18.86
CA SER A 106 -6.34 -6.79 17.95
C SER A 106 -6.81 -8.14 18.52
N GLN A 107 -5.93 -8.89 19.19
CA GLN A 107 -6.28 -10.17 19.81
C GLN A 107 -7.28 -9.97 20.97
N SER A 108 -7.15 -8.88 21.70
CA SER A 108 -8.06 -8.53 22.79
C SER A 108 -9.46 -8.16 22.28
N LEU A 109 -9.54 -7.62 21.05
CA LEU A 109 -10.78 -7.21 20.41
C LEU A 109 -11.53 -8.36 19.71
N ASP A 110 -10.85 -9.47 19.35
CA ASP A 110 -11.45 -10.62 18.64
C ASP A 110 -12.58 -11.33 19.43
N HIS A 111 -12.62 -11.18 20.75
CA HIS A 111 -13.58 -11.87 21.62
C HIS A 111 -14.86 -11.06 21.92
N ARG A 112 -14.95 -9.81 21.47
CA ARG A 112 -16.13 -8.95 21.73
C ARG A 112 -17.26 -9.18 20.71
N PRO A 113 -18.53 -8.95 21.11
CA PRO A 113 -19.67 -9.05 20.21
C PRO A 113 -19.54 -8.12 19.00
N GLN A 114 -20.14 -8.53 17.87
CA GLN A 114 -20.06 -7.86 16.57
C GLN A 114 -20.81 -6.52 16.55
N ASP A 115 -20.30 -5.51 17.26
CA ASP A 115 -20.69 -4.13 17.01
C ASP A 115 -20.04 -3.67 15.69
N PRO A 116 -20.79 -3.06 14.76
CA PRO A 116 -20.21 -2.49 13.54
C PRO A 116 -19.11 -1.46 13.82
N THR A 117 -19.16 -0.73 14.95
CA THR A 117 -18.12 0.23 15.34
C THR A 117 -16.77 -0.47 15.62
N TRP A 118 -16.79 -1.65 16.24
CA TRP A 118 -15.58 -2.43 16.50
C TRP A 118 -14.94 -2.98 15.22
N GLN A 119 -15.74 -3.28 14.19
CA GLN A 119 -15.21 -3.72 12.90
C GLN A 119 -14.42 -2.60 12.23
N GLN A 120 -14.95 -1.37 12.24
CA GLN A 120 -14.25 -0.20 11.72
C GLN A 120 -12.93 0.04 12.47
N VAL A 121 -12.94 -0.03 13.80
CA VAL A 121 -11.73 0.10 14.63
C VAL A 121 -10.70 -0.97 14.29
N GLN A 122 -11.11 -2.24 14.12
CA GLN A 122 -10.18 -3.32 13.74
C GLN A 122 -9.57 -3.09 12.35
N GLU A 123 -10.35 -2.63 11.38
CA GLU A 123 -9.86 -2.33 10.03
C GLU A 123 -8.84 -1.18 10.05
N GLN A 124 -9.11 -0.12 10.79
CA GLN A 124 -8.18 1.01 10.94
C GLN A 124 -6.92 0.61 11.73
N LEU A 125 -7.07 -0.11 12.83
CA LEU A 125 -5.96 -0.64 13.63
C LEU A 125 -5.04 -1.53 12.80
N ALA A 126 -5.59 -2.34 11.89
CA ALA A 126 -4.82 -3.18 10.97
C ALA A 126 -4.00 -2.38 9.94
N ARG A 127 -4.36 -1.12 9.66
CA ARG A 127 -3.63 -0.22 8.75
C ARG A 127 -2.48 0.51 9.45
N LEU A 128 -2.54 0.72 10.76
CA LEU A 128 -1.52 1.47 11.52
C LEU A 128 -0.08 0.98 11.32
N PRO A 129 0.23 -0.34 11.32
CA PRO A 129 1.60 -0.79 11.10
C PRO A 129 2.15 -0.39 9.72
N GLU A 130 1.33 -0.47 8.67
CA GLU A 130 1.74 -0.08 7.33
C GLU A 130 1.99 1.43 7.25
N THR A 131 1.15 2.25 7.89
CA THR A 131 1.36 3.69 8.00
C THR A 131 2.62 4.03 8.80
N ALA A 132 2.84 3.40 9.95
CA ALA A 132 4.04 3.60 10.76
C ALA A 132 5.32 3.22 10.00
N LEU A 133 5.30 2.14 9.20
CA LEU A 133 6.44 1.75 8.37
C LEU A 133 6.77 2.80 7.30
N ARG A 134 5.74 3.39 6.69
CA ARG A 134 5.90 4.49 5.70
C ARG A 134 6.50 5.72 6.37
N LEU A 135 5.94 6.17 7.49
CA LEU A 135 6.47 7.29 8.27
C LEU A 135 7.93 7.07 8.70
N LEU A 136 8.30 5.87 9.15
CA LEU A 136 9.69 5.56 9.52
C LEU A 136 10.65 5.60 8.33
N ARG A 137 10.21 5.20 7.15
CA ARG A 137 10.98 5.35 5.90
C ARG A 137 11.15 6.81 5.54
N ASP A 138 10.08 7.59 5.64
CA ASP A 138 10.11 9.00 5.26
C ASP A 138 10.99 9.78 6.26
N LEU A 139 10.88 9.48 7.56
CA LEU A 139 11.80 9.97 8.60
C LEU A 139 13.26 9.66 8.28
N HIS A 140 13.56 8.40 7.93
CA HIS A 140 14.92 8.01 7.60
C HIS A 140 15.47 8.77 6.38
N ASN A 141 14.62 9.03 5.38
CA ASN A 141 15.02 9.80 4.20
C ASN A 141 15.35 11.25 4.55
N VAL A 142 14.53 11.88 5.40
CA VAL A 142 14.73 13.25 5.89
C VAL A 142 15.99 13.32 6.75
N GLU A 143 16.20 12.39 7.68
CA GLU A 143 17.42 12.33 8.48
C GLU A 143 18.67 12.18 7.60
N ARG A 144 18.62 11.33 6.57
CA ARG A 144 19.73 11.16 5.64
C ARG A 144 20.03 12.44 4.85
N LEU A 145 19.00 13.22 4.49
CA LEU A 145 19.17 14.51 3.84
C LEU A 145 19.88 15.51 4.78
N LEU A 146 19.46 15.56 6.04
CA LEU A 146 20.04 16.43 7.06
C LEU A 146 21.48 16.01 7.43
N ASP A 147 21.75 14.71 7.56
CA ASP A 147 23.08 14.18 7.87
C ASP A 147 24.12 14.47 6.77
N GLN A 148 23.66 14.55 5.51
CA GLN A 148 24.51 14.88 4.37
C GLN A 148 24.76 16.39 4.23
N ALA A 149 24.00 17.22 4.94
CA ALA A 149 24.09 18.67 4.84
C ALA A 149 25.08 19.24 5.87
N ASP A 150 26.13 19.91 5.39
CA ASP A 150 26.95 20.78 6.24
C ASP A 150 26.29 22.17 6.34
N GLU A 151 25.30 22.27 7.23
CA GLU A 151 24.54 23.50 7.46
C GLU A 151 25.45 24.68 7.81
N LEU A 152 26.41 24.47 8.72
CA LEU A 152 27.34 25.51 9.16
C LEU A 152 28.22 26.02 8.02
N HIS A 153 28.60 25.15 7.09
CA HIS A 153 29.29 25.57 5.89
C HIS A 153 28.37 26.35 4.95
N LEU A 154 27.12 25.90 4.76
CA LEU A 154 26.15 26.60 3.92
C LEU A 154 25.86 28.02 4.42
N TYR A 155 25.62 28.20 5.73
CA TYR A 155 25.42 29.52 6.35
C TYR A 155 26.62 30.44 6.11
N ARG A 156 27.83 29.94 6.35
CA ARG A 156 29.07 30.71 6.10
C ARG A 156 29.22 31.10 4.63
N GLN A 157 28.94 30.18 3.70
CA GLN A 157 29.01 30.47 2.28
C GLN A 157 28.02 31.57 1.87
N ILE A 158 26.80 31.57 2.41
CA ILE A 158 25.79 32.60 2.13
C ILE A 158 26.25 33.97 2.61
N ASP A 159 26.80 34.05 3.83
CA ASP A 159 27.31 35.30 4.41
C ASP A 159 28.56 35.81 3.69
N ASP A 160 29.47 34.92 3.32
CA ASP A 160 30.64 35.25 2.52
C ASP A 160 30.23 35.81 1.15
N LEU A 161 29.31 35.15 0.46
CA LEU A 161 28.79 35.63 -0.82
C LEU A 161 28.09 36.97 -0.69
N ALA A 162 27.33 37.21 0.38
CA ALA A 162 26.67 38.49 0.62
C ALA A 162 27.69 39.64 0.65
N ARG A 163 28.77 39.46 1.41
CA ARG A 163 29.87 40.44 1.53
C ARG A 163 30.64 40.60 0.23
N GLU A 164 30.73 39.55 -0.59
CA GLU A 164 31.37 39.61 -1.89
C GLU A 164 30.53 40.32 -2.95
N VAL A 165 29.20 40.21 -2.89
CA VAL A 165 28.27 40.93 -3.79
C VAL A 165 28.40 42.44 -3.60
N GLU A 166 28.48 42.91 -2.34
CA GLU A 166 28.64 44.34 -2.02
C GLU A 166 29.91 44.96 -2.60
N ARG A 167 30.97 44.16 -2.79
CA ARG A 167 32.28 44.62 -3.27
C ARG A 167 32.52 44.32 -4.74
N ALA A 168 31.58 43.65 -5.42
CA ALA A 168 31.75 43.19 -6.79
C ALA A 168 31.38 44.27 -7.82
N SER A 169 31.97 44.17 -9.01
CA SER A 169 31.51 44.95 -10.18
C SER A 169 30.08 44.55 -10.56
N PRO A 170 29.29 45.40 -11.24
CA PRO A 170 27.87 45.14 -11.49
C PRO A 170 27.57 43.78 -12.13
N ARG A 171 28.38 43.36 -13.11
CA ARG A 171 28.22 42.06 -13.79
C ARG A 171 28.57 40.88 -12.88
N LEU A 172 29.64 40.98 -12.10
CA LEU A 172 30.05 39.93 -11.17
C LEU A 172 29.12 39.86 -9.95
N GLY A 173 28.63 41.01 -9.48
CA GLY A 173 27.65 41.12 -8.41
C GLY A 173 26.34 40.43 -8.76
N ALA A 174 25.86 40.58 -10.00
CA ALA A 174 24.66 39.87 -10.47
C ALA A 174 24.83 38.35 -10.47
N ILE A 175 25.98 37.84 -10.93
CA ILE A 175 26.28 36.39 -10.93
C ILE A 175 26.36 35.86 -9.49
N LYS A 176 27.07 36.57 -8.61
CA LYS A 176 27.20 36.19 -7.20
C LYS A 176 25.85 36.26 -6.48
N ALA A 177 25.03 37.28 -6.72
CA ALA A 177 23.68 37.37 -6.16
C ALA A 177 22.79 36.20 -6.59
N SER A 178 22.90 35.77 -7.85
CA SER A 178 22.20 34.58 -8.34
C SER A 178 22.63 33.32 -7.57
N ARG A 179 23.95 33.11 -7.38
CA ARG A 179 24.45 31.99 -6.58
C ARG A 179 24.00 32.07 -5.12
N GLN A 180 23.97 33.26 -4.53
CA GLN A 180 23.48 33.47 -3.17
C GLN A 180 22.00 33.08 -3.03
N ALA A 181 21.17 33.44 -4.01
CA ALA A 181 19.76 33.07 -4.02
C ALA A 181 19.56 31.54 -4.02
N VAL A 182 20.35 30.81 -4.83
CA VAL A 182 20.35 29.34 -4.84
C VAL A 182 20.74 28.77 -3.48
N LEU A 183 21.81 29.28 -2.87
CA LEU A 183 22.24 28.81 -1.54
C LEU A 183 21.19 29.08 -0.45
N ARG A 184 20.50 30.23 -0.51
CA ARG A 184 19.38 30.54 0.40
C ARG A 184 18.20 29.59 0.21
N ARG A 185 17.86 29.24 -1.03
CA ARG A 185 16.80 28.27 -1.31
C ARG A 185 17.15 26.88 -0.75
N ARG A 186 18.41 26.46 -0.88
CA ARG A 186 18.90 25.24 -0.23
C ARG A 186 18.81 25.31 1.30
N GLN A 187 19.08 26.47 1.89
CA GLN A 187 18.92 26.68 3.34
C GLN A 187 17.45 26.54 3.76
N GLU A 188 16.53 27.16 3.02
CA GLU A 188 15.07 27.03 3.26
C GLU A 188 14.61 25.58 3.18
N GLN A 189 15.13 24.80 2.21
CA GLN A 189 14.85 23.36 2.11
C GLN A 189 15.33 22.57 3.34
N LEU A 190 16.50 22.89 3.88
CA LEU A 190 16.99 22.22 5.09
C LEU A 190 16.14 22.58 6.32
N GLN A 191 15.67 23.83 6.41
CA GLN A 191 14.73 24.25 7.46
C GLN A 191 13.42 23.48 7.36
N HIS A 192 12.85 23.38 6.16
CA HIS A 192 11.65 22.57 5.92
C HIS A 192 11.88 21.09 6.29
N ALA A 193 13.05 20.54 5.98
CA ALA A 193 13.39 19.16 6.34
C ALA A 193 13.45 18.95 7.88
N HIS A 194 13.90 19.94 8.65
CA HIS A 194 13.83 19.87 10.13
C HIS A 194 12.38 19.86 10.63
N GLU A 195 11.54 20.73 10.09
CA GLU A 195 10.11 20.80 10.43
C GLU A 195 9.41 19.47 10.08
N GLU A 196 9.67 18.94 8.89
CA GLU A 196 9.13 17.66 8.44
C GLU A 196 9.55 16.50 9.36
N ARG A 197 10.81 16.47 9.79
CA ARG A 197 11.29 15.49 10.77
C ARG A 197 10.49 15.55 12.07
N GLU A 198 10.21 16.75 12.59
CA GLU A 198 9.45 16.94 13.83
C GLU A 198 7.99 16.53 13.66
N VAL A 199 7.37 16.85 12.52
CA VAL A 199 6.01 16.43 12.19
C VAL A 199 5.91 14.91 12.16
N ILE A 200 6.81 14.23 11.44
CA ILE A 200 6.79 12.76 11.34
C ILE A 200 7.01 12.11 12.72
N PHE A 201 7.94 12.66 13.52
CA PHE A 201 8.18 12.16 14.87
C PHE A 201 6.95 12.30 15.77
N THR A 202 6.25 13.43 15.68
CA THR A 202 5.02 13.69 16.44
C THR A 202 3.92 12.74 16.01
N GLN A 203 3.76 12.49 14.72
CA GLN A 203 2.78 11.55 14.17
C GLN A 203 3.03 10.11 14.61
N LEU A 204 4.29 9.66 14.61
CA LEU A 204 4.64 8.35 15.14
C LEU A 204 4.29 8.22 16.63
N SER A 205 4.46 9.30 17.40
CA SER A 205 4.09 9.34 18.82
C SER A 205 2.57 9.30 19.00
N MET A 206 1.80 10.04 18.20
CA MET A 206 0.32 9.98 18.20
C MET A 206 -0.20 8.58 17.88
N ILE A 207 0.42 7.85 16.94
CA ILE A 207 0.07 6.45 16.65
C ILE A 207 0.27 5.59 17.90
N GLU A 208 1.40 5.75 18.60
CA GLU A 208 1.69 5.00 19.83
C GLU A 208 0.66 5.31 20.94
N ASP A 209 0.34 6.58 21.12
CA ASP A 209 -0.64 7.04 22.13
C ASP A 209 -2.04 6.49 21.85
N ILE A 210 -2.50 6.50 20.60
CA ILE A 210 -3.81 5.95 20.22
C ILE A 210 -3.85 4.44 20.39
N ILE A 211 -2.75 3.72 20.14
CA ILE A 211 -2.69 2.27 20.42
C ILE A 211 -2.80 2.01 21.93
N ASP A 212 -2.12 2.81 22.76
CA ASP A 212 -2.20 2.68 24.21
C ASP A 212 -3.60 3.04 24.74
N LEU A 213 -4.25 4.07 24.19
CA LEU A 213 -5.64 4.42 24.49
C LEU A 213 -6.63 3.34 24.04
N LEU A 214 -6.41 2.75 22.87
CA LEU A 214 -7.24 1.64 22.38
C LEU A 214 -7.06 0.40 23.25
N ARG A 215 -5.86 0.16 23.77
CA ARG A 215 -5.64 -0.90 24.77
C ARG A 215 -6.45 -0.60 26.04
N GLU A 216 -6.41 0.62 26.54
CA GLU A 216 -7.15 1.01 27.75
C GLU A 216 -8.68 0.89 27.57
N SER A 217 -9.22 1.37 26.47
CA SER A 217 -10.65 1.22 26.10
C SER A 217 -11.02 -0.22 25.68
N SER A 218 -10.06 -1.08 25.34
CA SER A 218 -10.33 -2.51 25.20
C SER A 218 -10.53 -3.19 26.57
N LEU A 219 -10.03 -2.60 27.66
CA LEU A 219 -10.17 -3.11 29.02
C LEU A 219 -11.40 -2.53 29.74
N LEU A 220 -11.68 -1.25 29.51
CA LEU A 220 -12.86 -0.56 30.02
C LEU A 220 -14.02 -0.81 29.04
N THR A 221 -15.20 -1.19 29.51
CA THR A 221 -16.37 -1.53 28.65
C THR A 221 -16.99 -0.29 27.97
N ASP A 222 -16.30 0.85 27.94
CA ASP A 222 -16.89 2.16 27.66
C ASP A 222 -16.41 2.81 26.35
N ASP A 223 -17.35 3.55 25.77
CA ASP A 223 -17.34 4.45 24.61
C ASP A 223 -16.33 4.19 23.46
N THR A 224 -16.51 3.06 22.77
CA THR A 224 -15.86 2.73 21.49
C THR A 224 -15.96 3.81 20.43
N ARG A 225 -17.02 4.63 20.47
CA ARG A 225 -17.29 5.62 19.42
C ARG A 225 -16.27 6.75 19.47
N GLU A 226 -15.94 7.23 20.66
CA GLU A 226 -14.93 8.28 20.84
C GLU A 226 -13.56 7.82 20.30
N VAL A 227 -13.13 6.61 20.67
CA VAL A 227 -11.86 6.05 20.19
C VAL A 227 -11.87 5.79 18.68
N SER A 228 -12.99 5.34 18.12
CA SER A 228 -13.16 5.18 16.68
C SER A 228 -13.04 6.53 15.95
N CYS A 229 -13.63 7.59 16.48
CA CYS A 229 -13.52 8.94 15.90
C CYS A 229 -12.08 9.48 15.97
N GLN A 230 -11.40 9.29 17.11
CA GLN A 230 -10.00 9.71 17.26
C GLN A 230 -9.05 8.95 16.32
N LEU A 231 -9.29 7.65 16.13
CA LEU A 231 -8.53 6.84 15.18
C LEU A 231 -8.80 7.26 13.72
N GLU A 232 -10.04 7.63 13.40
CA GLU A 232 -10.40 8.16 12.08
C GLU A 232 -9.75 9.52 11.82
N ASP A 233 -9.79 10.44 12.78
CA ASP A 233 -9.13 11.75 12.68
C ASP A 233 -7.61 11.63 12.55
N LEU A 234 -6.99 10.70 13.29
CA LEU A 234 -5.58 10.36 13.11
C LEU A 234 -5.33 9.87 11.68
N MET A 235 -6.09 8.90 11.20
CA MET A 235 -5.90 8.35 9.86
C MET A 235 -6.04 9.43 8.78
N LEU A 236 -7.00 10.35 8.93
CA LEU A 236 -7.16 11.50 8.04
C LEU A 236 -5.97 12.46 8.12
N THR A 237 -5.51 12.81 9.33
CA THR A 237 -4.35 13.68 9.53
C THR A 237 -3.09 13.07 8.90
N LEU A 238 -2.88 11.76 9.08
CA LEU A 238 -1.77 11.03 8.49
C LEU A 238 -1.84 11.02 6.96
N ASP A 239 -3.01 10.71 6.38
CA ASP A 239 -3.20 10.69 4.91
C ASP A 239 -3.00 12.10 4.31
N VAL A 240 -3.44 13.18 4.97
CA VAL A 240 -3.27 14.57 4.51
C VAL A 240 -1.81 15.02 4.56
N THR A 241 -1.06 14.65 5.60
CA THR A 241 0.35 15.03 5.71
C THR A 241 1.29 14.26 4.77
N GLU A 242 0.93 13.04 4.37
CA GLU A 242 1.73 12.23 3.44
C GLU A 242 1.76 12.84 2.03
N GLU A 243 0.70 13.55 1.62
CA GLU A 243 0.64 14.28 0.34
C GLU A 243 1.55 15.52 0.37
N ALA A 244 1.50 16.28 1.47
CA ALA A 244 2.33 17.49 1.66
C ALA A 244 3.84 17.16 1.78
N ALA A 245 4.19 16.09 2.48
CA ALA A 245 5.59 15.63 2.64
C ALA A 245 6.21 15.16 1.31
N ARG A 246 5.42 14.46 0.48
CA ARG A 246 5.86 14.06 -0.87
C ARG A 246 6.06 15.23 -1.82
N GLU A 247 5.18 16.23 -1.75
CA GLU A 247 5.30 17.42 -2.59
C GLU A 247 6.56 18.22 -2.27
N ALA A 248 6.87 18.40 -0.99
CA ALA A 248 8.08 19.09 -0.54
C ALA A 248 9.38 18.39 -0.98
N THR A 249 9.44 17.05 -0.85
CA THR A 249 10.64 16.27 -1.24
C THR A 249 10.79 16.10 -2.76
N ALA A 250 9.68 16.08 -3.52
CA ALA A 250 9.72 15.99 -4.98
C ALA A 250 10.27 17.27 -5.62
N ILE A 251 9.88 18.44 -5.09
CA ILE A 251 10.41 19.74 -5.53
C ILE A 251 11.93 19.79 -5.33
N ALA A 252 12.45 19.26 -4.21
CA ALA A 252 13.87 19.28 -3.89
C ALA A 252 14.75 18.57 -4.95
N THR A 253 14.28 17.47 -5.55
CA THR A 253 15.06 16.70 -6.54
C THR A 253 14.94 17.22 -7.98
N ALA A 254 13.80 17.82 -8.35
CA ALA A 254 13.57 18.33 -9.69
C ALA A 254 14.29 19.68 -9.92
N ASP A 255 14.39 20.50 -8.87
CA ASP A 255 14.97 21.85 -8.93
C ASP A 255 16.51 21.80 -9.03
N GLU A 256 17.16 20.87 -8.30
CA GLU A 256 18.62 20.71 -8.32
C GLU A 256 19.14 20.25 -9.70
N VAL A 257 18.35 19.45 -10.43
CA VAL A 257 18.68 18.98 -11.79
C VAL A 257 18.35 20.03 -12.85
N ALA A 258 17.26 20.78 -12.68
CA ALA A 258 16.86 21.84 -13.61
C ALA A 258 17.80 23.05 -13.56
N GLU A 259 18.27 23.44 -12.37
CA GLU A 259 19.13 24.62 -12.23
C GLU A 259 20.58 24.36 -12.62
N LEU A 260 21.09 23.12 -12.48
CA LEU A 260 22.39 22.73 -13.06
C LEU A 260 22.38 22.83 -14.59
N ALA A 261 21.27 22.43 -15.24
CA ALA A 261 21.12 22.55 -16.68
C ALA A 261 21.06 24.02 -17.16
N VAL A 262 20.36 24.89 -16.40
CA VAL A 262 20.30 26.34 -16.71
C VAL A 262 21.63 27.04 -16.43
N PHE A 263 22.40 26.60 -15.45
CA PHE A 263 23.73 27.13 -15.14
C PHE A 263 24.77 26.78 -16.23
N GLU A 264 24.74 25.56 -16.77
CA GLU A 264 25.57 25.19 -17.94
C GLU A 264 25.22 26.01 -19.19
N GLU A 265 23.93 26.22 -19.45
CA GLU A 265 23.46 26.99 -20.61
C GLU A 265 23.88 28.47 -20.54
N ARG A 266 23.92 29.08 -19.34
CA ARG A 266 24.32 30.48 -19.14
C ARG A 266 25.83 30.73 -19.16
N ILE A 267 26.65 29.70 -19.00
CA ILE A 267 28.12 29.81 -19.10
C ILE A 267 28.60 29.55 -20.54
N ALA A 268 27.79 28.86 -21.35
CA ALA A 268 28.08 28.56 -22.76
C ALA A 268 27.83 29.75 -23.73
N VAL A 269 27.34 30.89 -23.25
CA VAL A 269 27.04 32.12 -24.02
C VAL A 269 27.91 33.29 -23.56
#